data_AF-A0A5C4W7C7-F1
#
_entry.id   AF-A0A5C4W7C7-F1
#
_cell.length_a   1.000
_cell.length_b   1.000
_cell.length_c   1.000
_cell.angle_alpha   90.00
_cell.angle_beta   90.00
_cell.angle_gamma   90.00
#
_symmetry.space_group_name_H-M   'P 1'
#
loop_
_entity.id
_entity.type
_entity.pdbx_description
1 polymer ?
#
loop_
_entity_poly.entity_id
_entity_poly.type
_entity_poly.pdbx_seq_one_letter_code
_entity_poly.pdbx_strand_id
1 'polypeptide(L)'
;MWWAPPNESEVRFPVASPRIAAENVIREFLGRIKKDPASPLDAPLYADGVGLDSLETAELSALLEDEFGSDPFSSADELPQTLAEVLDHYGAAVEAEAV
;
A
#
# COMPACT_ATOMS: atom_id res chain seq x y z
N MET A 1 -8.67 22.53 46.86
CA MET A 1 -7.97 21.90 45.72
C MET A 1 -9.00 21.14 44.92
N TRP A 2 -9.47 21.71 43.81
CA TRP A 2 -10.50 21.13 42.98
C TRP A 2 -9.98 20.93 41.56
N TRP A 3 -10.38 19.78 41.02
CA TRP A 3 -10.53 19.45 39.61
C TRP A 3 -9.26 19.12 38.81
N ALA A 4 -9.18 17.85 38.42
CA ALA A 4 -8.24 17.30 37.44
C ALA A 4 -8.73 17.63 36.02
N PRO A 5 -7.82 17.84 35.04
CA PRO A 5 -8.18 18.22 33.68
C PRO A 5 -9.06 17.15 33.00
N PRO A 6 -9.86 17.53 32.00
CA PRO A 6 -10.66 16.59 31.24
C PRO A 6 -9.74 15.57 30.57
N ASN A 7 -10.19 14.32 30.52
CA ASN A 7 -9.61 13.33 29.62
C ASN A 7 -9.77 13.88 28.20
N GLU A 8 -8.68 14.39 27.65
CA GLU A 8 -8.49 14.33 26.22
C GLU A 8 -7.89 12.95 25.98
N SER A 9 -8.77 11.94 25.98
CA SER A 9 -8.55 10.80 25.11
C SER A 9 -8.44 11.40 23.72
N GLU A 10 -7.21 11.79 23.33
CA GLU A 10 -6.84 12.07 21.96
C GLU A 10 -7.09 10.78 21.20
N VAL A 11 -8.32 10.69 20.74
CA VAL A 11 -8.78 9.73 19.78
C VAL A 11 -7.95 9.99 18.51
N ARG A 12 -6.77 9.37 18.42
CA ARG A 12 -6.05 9.21 17.16
C ARG A 12 -6.77 8.11 16.37
N PHE A 13 -7.75 8.51 15.56
CA PHE A 13 -8.30 7.65 14.51
C PHE A 13 -8.10 8.32 13.15
N PRO A 14 -7.90 7.54 12.08
CA PRO A 14 -6.91 6.48 11.94
C PRO A 14 -5.74 7.01 11.08
N VAL A 15 -4.52 6.58 11.36
CA VAL A 15 -3.50 6.55 10.29
C VAL A 15 -4.15 5.85 9.10
N ALA A 16 -4.15 6.47 7.92
CA ALA A 16 -4.81 5.96 6.73
C ALA A 16 -4.62 4.44 6.63
N SER A 17 -5.68 3.68 6.30
CA SER A 17 -5.59 2.23 6.18
C SER A 17 -4.31 1.87 5.42
N PRO A 18 -3.51 0.89 5.85
CA PRO A 18 -2.22 0.57 5.22
C PRO A 18 -2.35 0.43 3.69
N ARG A 19 -3.49 -0.08 3.22
CA ARG A 19 -3.91 -0.03 1.80
C ARG A 19 -3.88 1.37 1.15
N ILE A 20 -4.51 2.38 1.77
CA ILE A 20 -4.55 3.76 1.26
C ILE A 20 -3.15 4.39 1.27
N ALA A 21 -2.35 4.10 2.30
CA ALA A 21 -0.97 4.55 2.35
C ALA A 21 -0.14 3.91 1.22
N ALA A 22 -0.26 2.59 1.03
CA ALA A 22 0.41 1.85 -0.04
C ALA A 22 0.00 2.36 -1.42
N GLU A 23 -1.29 2.67 -1.63
CA GLU A 23 -1.79 3.25 -2.87
C GLU A 23 -1.11 4.59 -3.18
N ASN A 24 -0.99 5.47 -2.18
CA ASN A 24 -0.30 6.75 -2.38
C ASN A 24 1.17 6.54 -2.75
N VAL A 25 1.89 5.67 -2.04
CA VAL A 25 3.30 5.36 -2.33
C VAL A 25 3.46 4.84 -3.76
N ILE A 26 2.59 3.90 -4.18
CA ILE A 26 2.62 3.35 -5.53
C ILE A 26 2.34 4.45 -6.56
N ARG A 27 1.30 5.27 -6.38
CA ARG A 27 0.98 6.36 -7.32
C ARG A 27 2.11 7.38 -7.42
N GLU A 28 2.74 7.73 -6.31
CA GLU A 28 3.92 8.61 -6.31
C GLU A 28 5.10 7.98 -7.05
N PHE A 29 5.35 6.68 -6.82
CA PHE A 29 6.38 5.94 -7.54
C PHE A 29 6.12 5.94 -9.05
N LEU A 30 4.90 5.62 -9.49
CA LEU A 30 4.51 5.65 -10.91
C LEU A 30 4.74 7.02 -11.55
N GLY A 31 4.40 8.09 -10.84
CA GLY A 31 4.70 9.45 -11.29
C GLY A 31 6.21 9.71 -11.44
N ARG A 32 7.04 9.20 -10.53
CA ARG A 32 8.52 9.35 -10.57
C ARG A 32 9.13 8.62 -11.76
N ILE A 33 8.64 7.42 -12.09
CA ILE A 33 9.10 6.64 -13.26
C ILE A 33 8.39 7.03 -14.57
N LYS A 34 7.63 8.13 -14.58
CA LYS A 34 6.89 8.66 -15.75
C LYS A 34 5.84 7.70 -16.33
N LYS A 35 5.28 6.82 -15.49
CA LYS A 35 4.10 6.00 -15.81
C LYS A 35 2.83 6.75 -15.40
N ASP A 36 1.67 6.18 -15.72
CA ASP A 36 0.39 6.80 -15.41
C ASP A 36 -0.02 6.52 -13.95
N PRO A 37 -0.01 7.52 -13.05
CA PRO A 37 -0.40 7.34 -11.66
C PRO A 37 -1.92 7.23 -11.50
N ALA A 38 -2.71 7.46 -12.56
CA ALA A 38 -4.16 7.33 -12.60
C ALA A 38 -4.61 5.96 -13.13
N SER A 39 -3.67 5.03 -13.37
CA SER A 39 -3.95 3.70 -13.87
C SER A 39 -4.98 2.99 -12.97
N PRO A 40 -5.96 2.27 -13.57
CA PRO A 40 -6.98 1.58 -12.79
C PRO A 40 -6.33 0.50 -11.90
N LEU A 41 -6.93 0.22 -10.75
CA LEU A 41 -6.40 -0.78 -9.81
C LEU A 41 -6.40 -2.20 -10.39
N ASP A 42 -7.37 -2.49 -11.26
CA ASP A 42 -7.46 -3.75 -12.00
C ASP A 42 -6.48 -3.83 -13.18
N ALA A 43 -5.73 -2.75 -13.46
CA ALA A 43 -4.76 -2.75 -14.54
C ALA A 43 -3.65 -3.77 -14.28
N PRO A 44 -3.19 -4.47 -15.34
CA PRO A 44 -1.99 -5.28 -15.27
C PRO A 44 -0.79 -4.42 -14.82
N LEU A 45 0.02 -4.91 -13.90
CA LEU A 45 1.25 -4.25 -13.48
C LEU A 45 2.29 -4.21 -14.59
N TYR A 46 2.30 -5.24 -15.45
CA TYR A 46 3.30 -5.45 -16.48
C TYR A 46 2.82 -4.96 -17.86
N ALA A 47 3.34 -5.56 -18.94
CA ALA A 47 3.31 -5.06 -20.32
C ALA A 47 1.94 -4.62 -20.90
N ASP A 48 0.81 -5.04 -20.35
CA ASP A 48 -0.55 -4.71 -20.85
C ASP A 48 -1.26 -3.61 -20.03
N GLY A 49 -0.61 -3.05 -18.99
CA GLY A 49 -1.21 -2.01 -18.16
C GLY A 49 -0.21 -0.92 -17.75
N VAL A 50 0.19 -0.91 -16.48
CA VAL A 50 1.16 0.04 -15.93
C VAL A 50 2.53 -0.10 -16.62
N GLY A 51 2.85 -1.30 -17.10
CA GLY A 51 4.05 -1.55 -17.89
C GLY A 51 5.33 -1.51 -17.06
N LEU A 52 5.30 -1.98 -15.81
CA LEU A 52 6.49 -2.08 -14.97
C LEU A 52 7.48 -3.08 -15.56
N ASP A 53 8.72 -2.64 -15.71
CA ASP A 53 9.85 -3.52 -16.04
C ASP A 53 10.36 -4.25 -14.79
N SER A 54 11.20 -5.27 -14.96
CA SER A 54 11.73 -6.06 -13.84
C SER A 54 12.54 -5.21 -12.84
N LEU A 55 13.24 -4.16 -13.32
CA LEU A 55 13.97 -3.24 -12.45
C LEU A 55 13.00 -2.35 -11.65
N GLU A 56 12.01 -1.76 -12.32
CA GLU A 56 11.01 -0.90 -11.69
C GLU A 56 10.18 -1.69 -10.67
N THR A 57 9.90 -2.96 -10.94
CA THR A 57 9.24 -3.89 -10.01
C THR A 57 10.09 -4.14 -8.76
N ALA A 58 11.40 -4.37 -8.93
CA ALA A 58 12.32 -4.56 -7.81
C ALA A 58 12.48 -3.29 -6.96
N GLU A 59 12.50 -2.11 -7.60
CA GLU A 59 12.51 -0.83 -6.89
C GLU A 59 11.22 -0.58 -6.11
N LEU A 60 10.06 -0.90 -6.70
CA LEU A 60 8.78 -0.81 -6.01
C LEU A 60 8.71 -1.76 -4.81
N SER A 61 9.19 -3.00 -4.98
CA SER A 61 9.28 -4.00 -3.92
C SER A 61 10.12 -3.50 -2.74
N ALA A 62 11.32 -2.98 -3.00
CA ALA A 62 12.19 -2.45 -1.95
C ALA A 62 11.58 -1.21 -1.26
N LEU A 63 10.92 -0.33 -2.01
CA LEU A 63 10.25 0.86 -1.45
C LEU A 63 9.10 0.47 -0.52
N LEU A 64 8.31 -0.52 -0.93
CA LEU A 64 7.19 -1.05 -0.16
C LEU A 64 7.66 -1.78 1.11
N GLU A 65 8.74 -2.57 1.00
CA GLU A 65 9.38 -3.19 2.17
C GLU A 65 9.91 -2.14 3.16
N ASP A 66 10.53 -1.06 2.69
CA ASP A 66 11.08 0.01 3.53
C ASP A 66 9.95 0.78 4.27
N GLU A 67 8.85 1.11 3.58
CA GLU A 67 7.74 1.88 4.14
C GLU A 67 6.82 1.05 5.05
N PHE A 68 6.52 -0.20 4.67
CA PHE A 68 5.52 -1.04 5.35
C PHE A 68 6.11 -2.23 6.11
N GLY A 69 7.41 -2.51 5.94
CA GLY A 69 8.08 -3.66 6.54
C GLY A 69 7.76 -5.00 5.86
N SER A 70 6.98 -4.98 4.77
CA SER A 70 6.60 -6.16 4.00
C SER A 70 6.42 -5.78 2.54
N ASP A 71 6.76 -6.70 1.64
CA ASP A 71 6.63 -6.52 0.21
C ASP A 71 5.74 -7.62 -0.41
N PRO A 72 4.70 -7.28 -1.19
CA PRO A 72 3.83 -8.24 -1.85
C PRO A 72 4.53 -9.04 -2.96
N PHE A 73 5.64 -8.56 -3.53
CA PHE A 73 6.34 -9.29 -4.58
C PHE A 73 7.19 -10.45 -4.03
N SER A 74 7.68 -10.33 -2.79
CA SER A 74 8.54 -11.34 -2.14
C SER A 74 7.79 -12.19 -1.10
N SER A 75 6.69 -11.68 -0.55
CA SER A 75 5.93 -12.35 0.50
C SER A 75 4.79 -13.23 -0.03
N ALA A 76 4.38 -13.05 -1.29
CA ALA A 76 3.30 -13.81 -1.91
C ALA A 76 3.81 -15.09 -2.58
N ASP A 77 3.02 -16.17 -2.52
CA ASP A 77 3.28 -17.41 -3.27
C ASP A 77 3.26 -17.19 -4.79
N GLU A 78 2.46 -16.21 -5.25
CA GLU A 78 2.32 -15.81 -6.65
C GLU A 78 2.62 -14.33 -6.81
N LEU A 79 3.36 -13.97 -7.87
CA LEU A 79 3.65 -12.56 -8.15
C LEU A 79 2.34 -11.82 -8.48
N PRO A 80 2.07 -10.69 -7.81
CA PRO A 80 0.85 -9.93 -8.07
C PRO A 80 0.84 -9.46 -9.53
N GLN A 81 -0.31 -9.65 -10.20
CA GLN A 81 -0.49 -9.29 -11.60
C GLN A 81 -1.12 -7.90 -11.75
N THR A 82 -1.79 -7.40 -10.72
CA THR A 82 -2.52 -6.12 -10.72
C THR A 82 -2.19 -5.26 -9.51
N LEU A 83 -2.43 -3.95 -9.63
CA LEU A 83 -2.31 -3.02 -8.50
C LEU A 83 -3.27 -3.40 -7.36
N ALA A 84 -4.45 -3.93 -7.69
CA ALA A 84 -5.43 -4.36 -6.71
C ALA A 84 -4.90 -5.48 -5.80
N GLU A 85 -4.18 -6.45 -6.36
CA GLU A 85 -3.55 -7.55 -5.59
C GLU A 85 -2.44 -7.05 -4.67
N VAL A 86 -1.60 -6.12 -5.15
CA VAL A 86 -0.58 -5.44 -4.34
C VAL A 86 -1.22 -4.73 -3.15
N LEU A 87 -2.33 -4.03 -3.39
CA LEU A 87 -3.05 -3.31 -2.34
C LEU A 87 -3.81 -4.24 -1.39
N ASP A 88 -4.23 -5.42 -1.85
CA ASP A 88 -4.92 -6.41 -1.03
C ASP A 88 -4.01 -7.00 0.05
N HIS A 89 -2.72 -7.13 -0.25
CA HIS A 89 -1.68 -7.54 0.71
C HIS A 89 -1.64 -6.64 1.96
N TYR A 90 -1.83 -5.32 1.78
CA TYR A 90 -1.86 -4.35 2.88
C TYR A 90 -3.22 -4.24 3.58
N GLY A 91 -4.07 -5.24 3.37
CA GLY A 91 -5.41 -5.33 3.90
C GLY A 91 -6.46 -5.07 2.82
N ALA A 92 -7.31 -6.06 2.60
CA ALA A 92 -8.74 -5.79 2.49
C ALA A 92 -9.17 -5.04 3.77
N ALA A 93 -10.15 -4.14 3.68
CA ALA A 93 -10.58 -3.34 4.83
C ALA A 93 -11.10 -4.13 6.06
N VAL A 94 -11.04 -5.47 6.04
CA VAL A 94 -11.34 -6.46 7.07
C VAL A 94 -10.56 -7.71 6.59
N GLU A 95 -9.70 -8.39 7.35
CA GLU A 95 -10.05 -9.39 8.36
C GLU A 95 -8.76 -9.89 9.06
N ALA A 96 -8.72 -9.82 10.40
CA ALA A 96 -7.94 -10.62 11.38
C ALA A 96 -7.82 -9.78 12.68
N GLU A 97 -8.36 -10.12 13.85
CA GLU A 97 -8.74 -11.40 14.44
C GLU A 97 -9.99 -11.25 15.34
N ALA A 98 -10.92 -12.20 15.20
CA ALA A 98 -11.80 -12.66 16.27
C ALA A 98 -11.53 -14.16 16.45
N VAL A 99 -10.78 -14.51 17.49
CA VAL A 99 -10.68 -15.88 18.04
C VAL A 99 -10.68 -15.80 19.56
#